data_AF-A0A8I0N1F2-F1
#
_entry.id   AF-A0A8I0N1F2-F1
#
_cell.length_a   1.000
_cell.length_b   1.000
_cell.length_c   1.000
_cell.angle_alpha   90.00
_cell.angle_beta   90.00
_cell.angle_gamma   90.00
#
_symmetry.space_group_name_H-M   'P 1'
#
loop_
_entity.id
_entity.type
_entity.pdbx_description
1 polymer ?
#
loop_
_entity_poly.entity_id
_entity_poly.type
_entity_poly.pdbx_seq_one_letter_code
_entity_poly.pdbx_strand_id
1 'polypeptide(L)'
;MPSRENLSEFVVWCGKHITGDEKGQAQIFLDRLFQVFGQGGSLDVGGTAEFRIRKADEDGGGTAFADYVWKPVVLIEMKKRGENLQKHYRQAFDYWTRLVPNRPRYVVLCNFDEFRIYDFDTDLDTPKDTVATKDLPERWGQSHSGVSAAKSGRRKTQPQFAGRNRRDFLPSI
;
A
#
# COMPACT_ATOMS: atom_id res chain seq x y z
N MET A 1 -5.19 -17.58 -0.48
CA MET A 1 -5.66 -16.79 0.69
C MET A 1 -4.48 -16.60 1.62
N PRO A 2 -4.26 -15.41 2.17
CA PRO A 2 -3.12 -15.15 3.02
C PRO A 2 -3.27 -15.89 4.34
N SER A 3 -2.17 -16.42 4.87
CA SER A 3 -2.10 -17.09 6.16
C SER A 3 -0.93 -16.53 6.96
N ARG A 4 -0.87 -16.80 8.26
CA ARG A 4 0.27 -16.34 9.05
C ARG A 4 1.56 -17.02 8.58
N GLU A 5 1.47 -18.29 8.21
CA GLU A 5 2.58 -19.12 7.76
C GLU A 5 3.16 -18.58 6.45
N ASN A 6 2.34 -18.35 5.42
CA ASN A 6 2.85 -17.88 4.13
C ASN A 6 3.46 -16.46 4.22
N LEU A 7 2.90 -15.59 5.07
CA LEU A 7 3.46 -14.27 5.36
C LEU A 7 4.80 -14.40 6.11
N SER A 8 4.92 -15.36 7.02
CA SER A 8 6.18 -15.61 7.73
C SER A 8 7.27 -16.08 6.76
N GLU A 9 6.92 -16.97 5.82
CA GLU A 9 7.80 -17.41 4.74
C GLU A 9 8.21 -16.26 3.83
N PHE A 10 7.29 -15.35 3.49
CA PHE A 10 7.58 -14.13 2.73
C PHE A 10 8.60 -13.25 3.46
N VAL A 11 8.41 -13.00 4.76
CA VAL A 11 9.36 -12.21 5.57
C VAL A 11 10.74 -12.86 5.60
N VAL A 12 10.82 -14.17 5.82
CA VAL A 12 12.08 -14.92 5.79
C VAL A 12 12.73 -14.83 4.41
N TRP A 13 11.94 -14.93 3.33
CA TRP A 13 12.43 -14.77 1.97
C TRP A 13 12.97 -13.35 1.72
N CYS A 14 12.28 -12.31 2.17
CA CYS A 14 12.77 -10.94 2.10
C CYS A 14 14.12 -10.77 2.80
N GLY A 15 14.28 -11.32 4.01
CA GLY A 15 15.55 -11.26 4.75
C GLY A 15 16.72 -11.97 4.05
N LYS A 16 16.44 -13.00 3.24
CA LYS A 16 17.46 -13.76 2.50
C LYS A 16 17.82 -13.14 1.16
N HIS A 17 16.85 -12.52 0.48
CA HIS A 17 16.99 -12.17 -0.95
C HIS A 17 16.88 -10.68 -1.25
N ILE A 18 16.25 -9.88 -0.38
CA ILE A 18 16.01 -8.46 -0.61
C ILE A 18 17.04 -7.63 0.14
N THR A 19 18.07 -7.18 -0.57
CA THR A 19 19.11 -6.29 -0.03
C THR A 19 18.61 -4.85 0.09
N GLY A 20 17.57 -4.48 -0.67
CA GLY A 20 16.97 -3.15 -0.64
C GLY A 20 17.32 -2.27 -1.83
N ASP A 21 17.83 -2.84 -2.91
CA ASP A 21 18.03 -2.13 -4.18
C ASP A 21 16.67 -1.86 -4.85
N GLU A 22 16.27 -0.59 -4.84
CA GLU A 22 14.99 -0.10 -5.37
C GLU A 22 14.74 -0.60 -6.80
N LYS A 23 15.67 -0.34 -7.71
CA LYS A 23 15.45 -0.64 -9.14
C LYS A 23 15.56 -2.13 -9.43
N GLY A 24 16.53 -2.81 -8.81
CA GLY A 24 16.79 -4.22 -9.07
C GLY A 24 15.77 -5.17 -8.43
N GLN A 25 15.12 -4.77 -7.33
CA GLN A 25 14.34 -5.71 -6.50
C GLN A 25 12.88 -5.34 -6.29
N ALA A 26 12.45 -4.11 -6.59
CA ALA A 26 11.06 -3.68 -6.39
C ALA A 26 10.04 -4.60 -7.05
N GLN A 27 10.20 -4.91 -8.34
CA GLN A 27 9.20 -5.68 -9.09
C GLN A 27 9.04 -7.11 -8.54
N ILE A 28 10.16 -7.79 -8.23
CA ILE A 28 10.13 -9.17 -7.68
C ILE A 28 9.57 -9.17 -6.26
N PHE A 29 9.90 -8.17 -5.45
CA PHE A 29 9.32 -7.99 -4.12
C PHE A 29 7.80 -7.84 -4.20
N LEU A 30 7.31 -6.95 -5.07
CA LEU A 30 5.89 -6.71 -5.26
C LEU A 30 5.17 -7.95 -5.80
N ASP A 31 5.74 -8.64 -6.80
CA ASP A 31 5.12 -9.84 -7.36
C ASP A 31 4.87 -10.92 -6.29
N ARG A 32 5.87 -11.16 -5.43
CA ARG A 32 5.72 -12.09 -4.30
C ARG A 32 4.78 -11.55 -3.22
N LEU A 33 4.74 -10.24 -3.00
CA LEU A 33 3.79 -9.61 -2.08
C LEU A 33 2.35 -9.90 -2.55
N PHE A 34 2.04 -9.69 -3.83
CA PHE A 34 0.72 -10.01 -4.38
C PHE A 34 0.37 -11.50 -4.24
N GLN A 35 1.33 -12.39 -4.52
CA GLN A 35 1.13 -13.84 -4.36
C GLN A 35 0.85 -14.25 -2.92
N VAL A 36 1.58 -13.71 -1.95
CA VAL A 36 1.35 -14.04 -0.53
C VAL A 36 -0.01 -13.54 -0.04
N PHE A 37 -0.49 -12.42 -0.60
CA PHE A 37 -1.84 -11.93 -0.37
C PHE A 37 -2.93 -12.68 -1.17
N GLY A 38 -2.54 -13.70 -1.93
CA GLY A 38 -3.46 -14.64 -2.57
C GLY A 38 -3.88 -14.27 -3.98
N GLN A 39 -3.20 -13.32 -4.62
CA GLN A 39 -3.34 -13.06 -6.06
C GLN A 39 -2.45 -14.00 -6.88
N GLY A 40 -2.64 -14.02 -8.20
CA GLY A 40 -1.73 -14.74 -9.11
C GLY A 40 -0.33 -14.13 -9.17
N GLY A 41 -0.25 -12.80 -9.08
CA GLY A 41 0.97 -12.03 -9.20
C GLY A 41 0.67 -10.59 -9.60
N SER A 42 1.72 -9.78 -9.67
CA SER A 42 1.63 -8.34 -9.96
C SER A 42 1.03 -8.04 -11.35
N LEU A 43 1.25 -8.92 -12.33
CA LEU A 43 0.68 -8.80 -13.67
C LEU A 43 -0.73 -9.41 -13.77
N ASP A 44 -1.00 -10.49 -13.03
CA ASP A 44 -2.28 -11.21 -13.09
C ASP A 44 -3.45 -10.40 -12.54
N VAL A 45 -3.17 -9.45 -11.64
CA VAL A 45 -4.16 -8.47 -11.17
C VAL A 45 -4.42 -7.34 -12.18
N GLY A 46 -3.68 -7.30 -13.30
CA GLY A 46 -3.75 -6.23 -14.30
C GLY A 46 -2.95 -4.98 -13.90
N GLY A 47 -1.97 -5.12 -13.00
CA GLY A 47 -1.07 -4.03 -12.65
C GLY A 47 0.02 -3.81 -13.68
N THR A 48 0.67 -2.65 -13.59
CA THR A 48 1.71 -2.22 -14.52
C THR A 48 2.87 -1.63 -13.72
N ALA A 49 4.04 -2.25 -13.83
CA ALA A 49 5.28 -1.70 -13.31
C ALA A 49 5.82 -0.59 -14.25
N GLU A 50 6.61 0.33 -13.71
CA GLU A 50 7.18 1.46 -14.46
C GLU A 50 6.11 2.23 -15.27
N PHE A 51 4.98 2.53 -14.60
CA PHE A 51 3.84 3.16 -15.25
C PHE A 51 4.20 4.59 -15.69
N ARG A 52 4.06 4.87 -16.99
CA ARG A 52 4.39 6.17 -17.57
C ARG A 52 3.41 7.26 -17.11
N ILE A 53 3.95 8.31 -16.51
CA ILE A 53 3.23 9.50 -16.07
C ILE A 53 3.71 10.69 -16.92
N ARG A 54 2.79 11.29 -17.70
CA ARG A 54 3.09 12.51 -18.45
C ARG A 54 3.14 13.71 -17.51
N LYS A 55 4.27 14.41 -17.47
CA LYS A 55 4.40 15.68 -16.77
C LYS A 55 3.71 16.79 -17.58
N ALA A 56 3.19 17.80 -16.89
CA ALA A 56 2.63 18.95 -17.57
C ALA A 56 3.79 19.80 -18.13
N ASP A 57 3.54 20.56 -19.19
CA ASP A 57 4.58 21.39 -19.81
C ASP A 57 5.07 22.46 -18.81
N GLU A 58 4.18 22.96 -17.94
CA GLU A 58 4.51 23.86 -16.83
C GLU A 58 5.44 23.24 -15.76
N ASP A 59 5.48 21.90 -15.66
CA ASP A 59 6.39 21.15 -14.78
C ASP A 59 7.69 20.73 -15.50
N GLY A 60 8.01 21.37 -16.62
CA GLY A 60 9.18 21.06 -17.44
C GLY A 60 8.96 19.93 -18.47
N GLY A 61 7.71 19.46 -18.63
CA GLY A 61 7.35 18.44 -19.61
C GLY A 61 8.02 17.07 -19.40
N GLY A 62 7.87 16.20 -20.39
CA GLY A 62 8.47 14.86 -20.38
C GLY A 62 7.68 13.79 -19.62
N THR A 63 8.37 12.70 -19.28
CA THR A 63 7.77 11.48 -18.72
C THR A 63 8.45 11.13 -17.39
N ALA A 64 7.65 10.97 -16.35
CA ALA A 64 8.02 10.27 -15.12
C ALA A 64 7.51 8.83 -15.16
N PHE A 65 8.00 8.01 -14.22
CA PHE A 65 7.59 6.63 -14.07
C PHE A 65 7.22 6.42 -12.61
N ALA A 66 6.00 5.95 -12.38
CA ALA A 66 5.58 5.43 -11.09
C ALA A 66 5.99 3.95 -11.01
N ASP A 67 6.43 3.47 -9.85
CA ASP A 67 6.99 2.12 -9.76
C ASP A 67 5.97 1.03 -10.07
N TYR A 68 4.74 1.16 -9.56
CA TYR A 68 3.67 0.22 -9.86
C TYR A 68 2.27 0.84 -9.75
N VAL A 69 1.39 0.55 -10.70
CA VAL A 69 -0.01 1.00 -10.71
C VAL A 69 -0.94 -0.16 -11.04
N TRP A 70 -1.95 -0.38 -10.19
CA TRP A 70 -3.09 -1.26 -10.44
C TRP A 70 -4.38 -0.46 -10.23
N LYS A 71 -5.02 -0.02 -11.32
CA LYS A 71 -6.25 0.77 -11.25
C LYS A 71 -7.50 -0.11 -11.05
N PRO A 72 -8.51 0.37 -10.29
CA PRO A 72 -8.55 1.59 -9.47
C PRO A 72 -8.08 1.33 -8.02
N VAL A 73 -7.21 0.34 -7.80
CA VAL A 73 -6.91 -0.20 -6.47
C VAL A 73 -5.75 0.55 -5.81
N VAL A 74 -4.53 0.44 -6.35
CA VAL A 74 -3.31 0.92 -5.67
C VAL A 74 -2.27 1.52 -6.63
N LEU A 75 -1.67 2.63 -6.21
CA LEU A 75 -0.36 3.12 -6.67
C LEU A 75 0.66 2.76 -5.60
N ILE A 76 1.75 2.09 -5.96
CA ILE A 76 2.86 1.79 -5.05
C ILE A 76 4.09 2.54 -5.55
N GLU A 77 4.65 3.38 -4.68
CA GLU A 77 5.94 4.05 -4.90
C GLU A 77 6.97 3.37 -3.99
N MET A 78 7.96 2.74 -4.62
CA MET A 78 9.03 2.02 -3.96
C MET A 78 10.21 2.97 -3.69
N LYS A 79 10.93 2.69 -2.62
CA LYS A 79 12.20 3.34 -2.30
C LYS A 79 13.23 2.32 -1.87
N LYS A 80 14.51 2.67 -2.02
CA LYS A 80 15.59 1.88 -1.45
C LYS A 80 15.41 1.69 0.05
N ARG A 81 15.91 0.58 0.57
CA ARG A 81 15.88 0.27 2.01
C ARG A 81 16.52 1.38 2.84
N GLY A 82 15.90 1.70 3.98
CA GLY A 82 16.34 2.75 4.90
C GLY A 82 15.97 4.18 4.48
N GLU A 83 15.37 4.37 3.30
CA GLU A 83 14.88 5.68 2.87
C GLU A 83 13.71 6.14 3.76
N ASN A 84 13.68 7.44 4.07
CA ASN A 84 12.56 8.02 4.81
C ASN A 84 11.37 8.24 3.86
N LEU A 85 10.36 7.38 3.99
CA LEU A 85 9.18 7.38 3.14
C LEU A 85 8.40 8.70 3.15
N GLN A 86 8.36 9.45 4.26
CA GLN A 86 7.61 10.71 4.33
C GLN A 86 8.09 11.74 3.28
N LYS A 87 9.38 11.71 2.91
CA LYS A 87 9.95 12.62 1.90
C LYS A 87 9.36 12.39 0.51
N HIS A 88 8.77 11.22 0.26
CA HIS A 88 8.28 10.78 -1.04
C HIS A 88 6.74 10.87 -1.17
N TYR A 89 6.04 11.28 -0.10
CA TYR A 89 4.59 11.47 -0.14
C TYR A 89 4.17 12.45 -1.25
N ARG A 90 4.87 13.60 -1.36
CA ARG A 90 4.55 14.61 -2.38
C ARG A 90 4.69 14.05 -3.79
N GLN A 91 5.73 13.26 -4.05
CA GLN A 91 5.95 12.60 -5.34
C GLN A 91 4.80 11.64 -5.67
N ALA A 92 4.45 10.74 -4.74
CA ALA A 92 3.37 9.78 -4.97
C ALA A 92 2.01 10.46 -5.16
N PHE A 93 1.74 11.54 -4.41
CA PHE A 93 0.56 12.37 -4.60
C PHE A 93 0.53 13.02 -6.00
N ASP A 94 1.65 13.60 -6.45
CA ASP A 94 1.75 14.23 -7.77
C ASP A 94 1.58 13.20 -8.90
N TYR A 95 2.04 11.96 -8.74
CA TYR A 95 1.73 10.88 -9.67
C TYR A 95 0.25 10.52 -9.65
N TRP A 96 -0.32 10.34 -8.46
CA TRP A 96 -1.72 9.99 -8.29
C TRP A 96 -2.68 10.99 -8.96
N THR A 97 -2.43 12.30 -8.82
CA THR A 97 -3.26 13.33 -9.46
C THR A 97 -3.33 13.20 -10.99
N ARG A 98 -2.32 12.59 -11.62
CA ARG A 98 -2.21 12.38 -13.07
C ARG A 98 -2.80 11.06 -13.54
N LEU A 99 -3.20 10.17 -12.62
CA LEU A 99 -3.76 8.86 -12.94
C LEU A 99 -5.27 8.89 -13.25
N VAL A 100 -5.78 9.98 -13.81
CA VAL A 100 -7.19 10.07 -14.25
C VAL A 100 -7.41 9.39 -15.61
N PRO A 101 -8.63 8.90 -15.91
CA PRO A 101 -9.70 8.58 -14.96
C PRO A 101 -9.37 7.34 -14.11
N ASN A 102 -10.23 7.03 -13.13
CA ASN A 102 -10.14 5.85 -12.27
C ASN A 102 -8.82 5.77 -11.49
N ARG A 103 -8.51 6.86 -10.78
CA ARG A 103 -7.34 6.91 -9.92
C ARG A 103 -7.36 5.77 -8.90
N PRO A 104 -6.20 5.22 -8.52
CA PRO A 104 -6.11 4.28 -7.42
C PRO A 104 -6.71 4.85 -6.12
N ARG A 105 -7.52 4.08 -5.40
CA ARG A 105 -7.98 4.50 -4.07
C ARG A 105 -6.83 4.61 -3.07
N TYR A 106 -5.91 3.64 -3.13
CA TYR A 106 -4.80 3.56 -2.20
C TYR A 106 -3.51 4.07 -2.83
N VAL A 107 -2.70 4.75 -2.01
CA VAL A 107 -1.31 5.05 -2.32
C VAL A 107 -0.45 4.43 -1.23
N VAL A 108 0.55 3.63 -1.64
CA VAL A 108 1.46 2.97 -0.72
C VAL A 108 2.88 3.45 -1.00
N LEU A 109 3.54 3.95 0.04
CA LEU A 109 4.99 4.15 0.02
C LEU A 109 5.64 2.92 0.65
N CYS A 110 6.67 2.35 0.03
CA CYS A 110 7.33 1.18 0.57
C CYS A 110 8.85 1.23 0.37
N ASN A 111 9.62 0.90 1.41
CA ASN A 111 11.09 0.82 1.35
C ASN A 111 11.61 -0.60 1.63
N PHE A 112 10.82 -1.62 1.27
CA PHE A 112 11.00 -3.05 1.60
C PHE A 112 10.84 -3.41 3.08
N ASP A 113 11.07 -2.49 4.01
CA ASP A 113 10.97 -2.72 5.45
C ASP A 113 9.69 -2.17 6.07
N GLU A 114 9.12 -1.15 5.47
CA GLU A 114 7.93 -0.47 5.93
C GLU A 114 6.98 -0.21 4.76
N PHE A 115 5.68 -0.33 5.03
CA PHE A 115 4.59 0.14 4.19
C PHE A 115 3.91 1.31 4.89
N ARG A 116 3.74 2.44 4.20
CA ARG A 116 2.86 3.52 4.63
C ARG A 116 1.68 3.60 3.68
N ILE A 117 0.51 3.26 4.19
CA ILE A 117 -0.69 3.02 3.40
C ILE A 117 -1.62 4.22 3.58
N TYR A 118 -1.93 4.90 2.49
CA TYR A 118 -2.87 6.02 2.47
C TYR A 118 -4.14 5.60 1.72
N ASP A 119 -5.29 6.00 2.26
CA ASP A 119 -6.60 5.81 1.63
C ASP A 119 -7.11 7.17 1.14
N PHE A 120 -6.77 7.50 -0.11
CA PHE A 120 -6.99 8.82 -0.69
C PHE A 120 -8.46 9.14 -0.95
N ASP A 121 -9.37 8.17 -0.79
CA ASP A 121 -10.81 8.42 -0.78
C ASP A 121 -11.31 8.93 0.57
N THR A 122 -10.52 8.79 1.65
CA THR A 122 -10.95 9.11 3.02
C THR A 122 -10.12 10.18 3.72
N ASP A 123 -8.80 10.11 3.64
CA ASP A 123 -7.86 11.09 4.19
C ASP A 123 -6.60 11.06 3.32
N LEU A 124 -6.28 12.21 2.73
CA LEU A 124 -5.13 12.34 1.86
C LEU A 124 -3.83 12.44 2.68
N ASP A 125 -3.86 13.16 3.79
CA ASP A 125 -2.64 13.65 4.45
C ASP A 125 -2.09 12.68 5.50
N THR A 126 -2.95 11.85 6.08
CA THR A 126 -2.57 10.90 7.12
C THR A 126 -2.54 9.48 6.58
N PRO A 127 -1.44 8.71 6.78
CA PRO A 127 -1.45 7.30 6.45
C PRO A 127 -2.51 6.60 7.31
N LYS A 128 -3.37 5.82 6.66
CA LYS A 128 -4.36 4.97 7.31
C LYS A 128 -3.69 3.92 8.19
N ASP A 129 -2.53 3.45 7.75
CA ASP A 129 -1.73 2.48 8.49
C ASP A 129 -0.23 2.63 8.17
N THR A 130 0.61 2.16 9.08
CA THR A 130 2.05 1.99 8.89
C THR A 130 2.47 0.64 9.45
N VAL A 131 3.03 -0.21 8.60
CA VAL A 131 3.30 -1.62 8.91
C VAL A 131 4.72 -1.95 8.53
N ALA A 132 5.51 -2.50 9.45
CA ALA A 132 6.79 -3.07 9.11
C ALA A 132 6.60 -4.42 8.42
N THR A 133 7.37 -4.71 7.37
CA THR A 133 7.32 -5.97 6.63
C THR A 133 7.46 -7.18 7.56
N LYS A 134 8.36 -7.09 8.53
CA LYS A 134 8.59 -8.15 9.52
C LYS A 134 7.37 -8.45 10.41
N ASP A 135 6.46 -7.49 10.57
CA ASP A 135 5.28 -7.61 11.42
C ASP A 135 4.04 -8.05 10.63
N LEU A 136 4.15 -8.24 9.31
CA LEU A 136 3.04 -8.70 8.46
C LEU A 136 2.36 -9.98 8.98
N PRO A 137 3.08 -11.04 9.42
CA PRO A 137 2.45 -12.26 9.90
C PRO A 137 1.57 -12.03 11.14
N GLU A 138 2.02 -11.18 12.05
CA GLU A 138 1.30 -10.83 13.27
C GLU A 138 0.11 -9.92 12.98
N ARG A 139 0.28 -8.98 12.05
CA ARG A 139 -0.75 -8.01 11.68
C ARG A 139 -1.89 -8.65 10.89
N TRP A 140 -1.62 -9.75 10.19
CA TRP A 140 -2.65 -10.49 9.48
C TRP A 140 -3.62 -11.22 10.42
N GLY A 141 -4.92 -11.06 10.18
CA GLY A 141 -5.96 -11.69 10.99
C GLY A 141 -6.29 -10.97 12.30
N GLN A 142 -5.54 -9.94 12.68
CA GLN A 142 -5.99 -8.99 13.70
C GLN A 142 -7.07 -8.12 13.07
N SER A 143 -8.34 -8.50 13.27
CA SER A 143 -9.44 -7.56 13.07
C SER A 143 -9.11 -6.32 13.91
N HIS A 144 -8.98 -5.15 13.30
CA HIS A 144 -8.83 -3.90 14.02
C HIS A 144 -10.12 -3.60 14.80
N SER A 145 -10.35 -4.32 15.91
CA SER A 145 -11.17 -3.78 16.98
C SER A 145 -10.34 -2.63 17.55
N GLY A 146 -10.75 -1.41 17.23
CA GLY A 146 -10.03 -0.20 17.59
C GLY A 146 -9.56 -0.25 19.04
N VAL A 147 -8.26 -0.05 19.24
CA VAL A 147 -7.70 0.21 20.56
C VAL A 147 -8.29 1.54 21.03
N SER A 148 -9.42 1.47 21.74
CA SER A 148 -9.94 2.56 22.55
C SER A 148 -9.41 2.37 23.95
N ALA A 149 -8.37 3.13 24.30
CA ALA A 149 -8.05 3.39 25.70
C ALA A 149 -9.15 4.31 26.26
N ALA A 150 -9.91 3.77 27.22
CA ALA A 150 -11.11 4.38 27.79
C ALA A 150 -10.83 5.67 28.58
N LYS A 151 -11.73 6.65 28.45
CA LYS A 151 -12.23 7.47 29.57
C LYS A 151 -13.73 7.76 29.42
N SER A 152 -14.51 7.11 30.28
CA SER A 152 -15.68 7.63 31.03
C SER A 152 -16.62 8.64 30.36
N GLY A 153 -17.89 8.24 30.14
CA GLY A 153 -19.03 9.19 30.12
C GLY A 153 -20.28 8.78 29.34
N ARG A 154 -21.35 8.42 30.07
CA ARG A 154 -22.81 8.41 29.74
C ARG A 154 -23.31 7.85 28.38
N ARG A 155 -24.21 6.86 28.49
CA ARG A 155 -25.09 6.32 27.41
C ARG A 155 -25.99 7.41 26.80
N LYS A 156 -26.21 7.37 25.48
CA LYS A 156 -27.50 7.56 24.80
C LYS A 156 -27.48 7.08 23.32
N THR A 157 -28.45 6.20 23.02
CA THR A 157 -29.17 5.92 21.75
C THR A 157 -28.43 5.72 20.41
N GLN A 158 -28.62 4.51 19.83
CA GLN A 158 -28.38 4.11 18.44
C GLN A 158 -29.18 4.94 17.42
N PRO A 159 -28.65 5.06 16.19
CA PRO A 159 -29.43 4.73 15.01
C PRO A 159 -28.79 3.58 14.22
N GLN A 160 -29.66 2.71 13.71
CA GLN A 160 -29.31 1.64 12.78
C GLN A 160 -29.03 2.23 11.40
N PHE A 161 -27.84 2.00 10.86
CA PHE A 161 -27.60 2.05 9.42
C PHE A 161 -26.83 0.79 9.01
N ALA A 162 -27.49 -0.02 8.20
CA ALA A 162 -26.94 -1.19 7.55
C ALA A 162 -26.05 -0.80 6.36
N GLY A 163 -24.96 -1.55 6.17
CA GLY A 163 -24.39 -1.80 4.84
C GLY A 163 -23.04 -1.18 4.51
N ARG A 164 -21.95 -1.84 4.92
CA ARG A 164 -20.90 -2.46 4.05
C ARG A 164 -19.66 -2.77 4.88
N ASN A 165 -19.31 -4.04 4.95
CA ASN A 165 -18.07 -4.54 5.54
C ASN A 165 -16.87 -3.85 4.88
N ARG A 166 -16.19 -3.00 5.66
CA ARG A 166 -14.87 -2.49 5.31
C ARG A 166 -13.89 -3.66 5.42
N ARG A 167 -13.55 -4.25 4.29
CA ARG A 167 -12.34 -5.08 4.19
C ARG A 167 -11.17 -4.12 4.29
N ASP A 168 -10.28 -4.40 5.22
CA ASP A 168 -9.00 -3.70 5.36
C ASP A 168 -8.22 -3.80 4.03
N PHE A 169 -7.23 -2.93 3.83
CA PHE A 169 -6.43 -2.87 2.60
C PHE A 169 -5.81 -4.23 2.23
N LEU A 170 -5.22 -4.91 3.21
CA LEU A 170 -4.48 -6.18 3.04
C LEU A 170 -5.32 -7.35 2.45
N PRO A 171 -6.63 -7.51 2.73
CA PRO A 171 -7.47 -8.48 2.02
C PRO A 171 -8.03 -8.03 0.66
N SER A 172 -7.72 -6.81 0.19
CA SER A 172 -8.21 -6.28 -1.10
C SER A 172 -7.10 -6.14 -2.17
N ILE A 173 -5.84 -6.17 -1.75
CA ILE A 173 -4.67 -6.48 -2.59
C ILE A 173 -4.37 -7.97 -2.52
#